data_AF-A0A7J9WR77-F1
#
_entry.id   AF-A0A7J9WR77-F1
#
_cell.length_a   1.000
_cell.length_b   1.000
_cell.length_c   1.000
_cell.angle_alpha   90.00
_cell.angle_beta   90.00
_cell.angle_gamma   90.00
#
_symmetry.space_group_name_H-M   'P 1'
#
loop_
_entity.id
_entity.type
_entity.pdbx_description
1 polymer ?
#
loop_
_entity_poly.entity_id
_entity_poly.type
_entity_poly.pdbx_seq_one_letter_code
_entity_poly.pdbx_strand_id
1 'polypeptide(L)'
;GAHHFHTGRPLAGLLGYPPAIVDALPEEAVEAFAGVGNPFSLRPLTPGERVVDVGSGGGFDSLVAARAVGRSGAVIGVDMTPAMLTRARRAAARAGCATVEFREGVAEALPVTGGWADVVISNGVVNLCADKEAVFAEFVRVLRPGGVLQFADIANGVEVPEEAARDIDLWTG
;
A
#
# COMPACT_ATOMS: atom_id res chain seq x y z
N GLY A 1 13.09 -24.68 9.84
CA GLY A 1 13.70 -23.36 10.10
C GLY A 1 12.59 -22.37 10.22
N ALA A 2 12.57 -21.53 11.26
CA ALA A 2 11.52 -20.54 11.43
C ALA A 2 11.76 -19.41 10.42
N HIS A 3 11.03 -19.43 9.30
CA HIS A 3 10.92 -18.27 8.42
C HIS A 3 10.14 -17.21 9.20
N HIS A 4 10.85 -16.32 9.90
CA HIS A 4 10.22 -15.26 10.66
C HIS A 4 9.85 -14.16 9.66
N PHE A 5 8.58 -14.05 9.30
CA PHE A 5 8.09 -12.88 8.58
C PHE A 5 8.30 -11.67 9.49
N HIS A 6 9.16 -10.75 9.08
CA HIS A 6 9.33 -9.50 9.79
C HIS A 6 8.10 -8.63 9.50
N THR A 7 7.48 -8.09 10.54
CA THR A 7 6.43 -7.06 10.43
C THR A 7 6.86 -5.83 11.22
N GLY A 8 6.15 -4.72 11.06
CA GLY A 8 6.34 -3.53 11.88
C GLY A 8 7.69 -2.83 11.73
N ARG A 9 8.14 -2.16 12.80
CA ARG A 9 9.37 -1.35 12.84
C ARG A 9 10.60 -2.09 12.29
N PRO A 10 10.89 -3.35 12.70
CA PRO A 10 12.03 -4.09 12.16
C PRO A 10 11.97 -4.22 10.64
N LEU A 11 10.80 -4.59 10.09
CA LEU A 11 10.61 -4.70 8.64
C LEU A 11 10.75 -3.33 7.95
N ALA A 12 10.11 -2.28 8.47
CA ALA A 12 10.21 -0.94 7.90
C ALA A 12 11.67 -0.45 7.82
N GLY A 13 12.49 -0.75 8.84
CA GLY A 13 13.92 -0.48 8.83
C GLY A 13 14.68 -1.26 7.74
N LEU A 14 14.39 -2.55 7.58
CA LEU A 14 14.98 -3.39 6.53
C LEU A 14 14.62 -2.90 5.12
N LEU A 15 13.40 -2.40 4.94
CA LEU A 15 12.91 -1.85 3.66
C LEU A 15 13.34 -0.40 3.42
N GLY A 16 14.14 0.20 4.32
CA GLY A 16 14.73 1.52 4.12
C GLY A 16 13.78 2.69 4.37
N TYR A 17 12.73 2.52 5.17
CA TYR A 17 11.93 3.65 5.63
C TYR A 17 12.75 4.49 6.64
N PRO A 18 12.80 5.83 6.51
CA PRO A 18 13.50 6.67 7.47
C PRO A 18 12.92 6.52 8.88
N PRO A 19 13.74 6.27 9.93
CA PRO A 19 13.24 6.10 11.30
C PRO A 19 12.36 7.25 11.78
N ALA A 20 12.73 8.49 11.44
CA ALA A 20 11.96 9.68 11.79
C ALA A 20 10.52 9.69 11.22
N ILE A 21 10.29 9.01 10.09
CA ILE A 21 8.94 8.83 9.54
C ILE A 21 8.21 7.75 10.33
N VAL A 22 8.83 6.58 10.52
CA VAL A 22 8.23 5.43 11.21
C VAL A 22 7.89 5.75 12.68
N ASP A 23 8.75 6.48 13.37
CA ASP A 23 8.56 6.88 14.78
C ASP A 23 7.45 7.92 14.97
N ALA A 24 7.09 8.64 13.91
CA ALA A 24 5.98 9.58 13.92
C ALA A 24 4.62 8.95 13.63
N LEU A 25 4.59 7.65 13.27
CA LEU A 25 3.35 6.93 12.99
C LEU A 25 2.78 6.25 14.25
N PRO A 26 1.44 6.15 14.37
CA PRO A 26 0.81 5.38 15.43
C PRO A 26 1.23 3.91 15.38
N GLU A 27 1.49 3.33 16.56
CA GLU A 27 1.98 1.95 16.68
C GLU A 27 1.06 0.94 15.99
N GLU A 28 -0.26 1.17 16.00
CA GLU A 28 -1.18 0.24 15.34
C GLU A 28 -0.98 0.17 13.82
N ALA A 29 -0.60 1.25 13.13
CA ALA A 29 -0.35 1.18 11.69
C ALA A 29 0.98 0.46 11.43
N VAL A 30 1.96 0.76 12.28
CA VAL A 30 3.29 0.18 12.23
C VAL A 30 3.23 -1.33 12.45
N GLU A 31 2.71 -1.81 13.57
CA GLU A 31 2.64 -3.26 13.87
C GLU A 31 1.91 -4.10 12.81
N ALA A 32 0.97 -3.49 12.07
CA ALA A 32 0.26 -4.17 10.98
C ALA A 32 1.06 -4.28 9.68
N PHE A 33 2.15 -3.53 9.56
CA PHE A 33 2.88 -3.40 8.31
C PHE A 33 3.59 -4.71 7.95
N ALA A 34 3.25 -5.22 6.77
CA ALA A 34 3.77 -6.44 6.17
C ALA A 34 4.10 -6.23 4.68
N GLY A 35 4.65 -5.06 4.32
CA GLY A 35 5.09 -4.76 2.96
C GLY A 35 6.35 -5.54 2.55
N VAL A 36 6.71 -5.44 1.27
CA VAL A 36 7.86 -6.13 0.68
C VAL A 36 8.90 -5.16 0.10
N GLY A 37 8.57 -3.87 0.02
CA GLY A 37 9.48 -2.79 -0.39
C GLY A 37 9.11 -1.45 0.21
N ASN A 38 9.78 -0.39 -0.27
CA ASN A 38 9.45 1.00 0.03
C ASN A 38 9.11 1.72 -1.28
N PRO A 39 7.81 1.88 -1.63
CA PRO A 39 7.41 2.47 -2.90
C PRO A 39 7.87 3.93 -3.04
N PHE A 40 8.10 4.63 -1.93
CA PHE A 40 8.55 6.04 -1.91
C PHE A 40 10.03 6.22 -2.27
N SER A 41 10.80 5.12 -2.37
CA SER A 41 12.21 5.16 -2.80
C SER A 41 12.38 5.40 -4.30
N LEU A 42 11.36 5.09 -5.11
CA LEU A 42 11.36 5.29 -6.56
C LEU A 42 11.22 6.78 -6.92
N ARG A 43 10.30 7.47 -6.24
CA ARG A 43 10.05 8.91 -6.40
C ARG A 43 9.46 9.47 -5.10
N PRO A 44 10.05 10.56 -4.55
CA PRO A 44 9.44 11.28 -3.44
C PRO A 44 8.07 11.84 -3.84
N LEU A 45 7.09 11.70 -2.96
CA LEU A 45 5.82 12.41 -3.08
C LEU A 45 6.01 13.91 -2.85
N THR A 46 5.24 14.70 -3.56
CA THR A 46 5.28 16.16 -3.52
C THR A 46 4.04 16.72 -2.82
N PRO A 47 4.16 17.84 -2.08
CA PRO A 47 3.02 18.48 -1.44
C PRO A 47 1.90 18.78 -2.45
N GLY A 48 0.66 18.43 -2.10
CA GLY A 48 -0.50 18.62 -2.98
C GLY A 48 -0.88 17.44 -3.86
N GLU A 49 -0.06 16.38 -3.96
CA GLU A 49 -0.43 15.21 -4.76
C GLU A 49 -1.61 14.44 -4.18
N ARG A 50 -2.40 13.84 -5.07
CA ARG A 50 -3.45 12.88 -4.78
C ARG A 50 -2.92 11.47 -4.96
N VAL A 51 -2.94 10.68 -3.89
CA VAL A 51 -2.36 9.34 -3.85
C VAL A 51 -3.44 8.29 -3.63
N VAL A 52 -3.40 7.21 -4.39
CA VAL A 52 -4.19 6.00 -4.11
C VAL A 52 -3.24 4.92 -3.61
N ASP A 53 -3.47 4.41 -2.41
CA ASP A 53 -2.73 3.30 -1.81
C ASP A 53 -3.57 2.02 -1.91
N VAL A 54 -3.16 1.10 -2.79
CA VAL A 54 -3.90 -0.14 -3.08
C VAL A 54 -3.38 -1.28 -2.22
N GLY A 55 -4.27 -1.85 -1.42
CA GLY A 55 -3.95 -2.81 -0.36
C GLY A 55 -3.33 -2.12 0.85
N SER A 56 -3.95 -1.02 1.28
CA SER A 56 -3.43 -0.13 2.32
C SER A 56 -3.26 -0.78 3.70
N GLY A 57 -3.88 -1.93 3.95
CA GLY A 57 -3.77 -2.67 5.21
C GLY A 57 -4.10 -1.78 6.42
N GLY A 58 -3.24 -1.85 7.45
CA GLY A 58 -3.35 -1.00 8.65
C GLY A 58 -3.07 0.49 8.41
N GLY A 59 -2.82 0.92 7.17
CA GLY A 59 -2.65 2.31 6.76
C GLY A 59 -1.22 2.83 6.86
N PHE A 60 -0.20 1.98 6.97
CA PHE A 60 1.19 2.42 7.12
C PHE A 60 1.65 3.32 5.97
N ASP A 61 1.61 2.81 4.73
CA ASP A 61 2.04 3.56 3.54
C ASP A 61 1.10 4.74 3.26
N SER A 62 -0.21 4.58 3.46
CA SER A 62 -1.19 5.67 3.42
C SER A 62 -0.83 6.84 4.36
N LEU A 63 -0.38 6.57 5.59
CA LEU A 63 -0.01 7.62 6.54
C LEU A 63 1.34 8.26 6.22
N VAL A 64 2.31 7.48 5.70
CA VAL A 64 3.54 8.05 5.14
C VAL A 64 3.21 9.02 4.00
N ALA A 65 2.35 8.59 3.08
CA ALA A 65 1.89 9.40 1.96
C ALA A 65 1.16 10.67 2.43
N ALA A 66 0.24 10.55 3.39
CA ALA A 66 -0.54 11.68 3.91
C ALA A 66 0.33 12.79 4.52
N ARG A 67 1.41 12.39 5.22
CA ARG A 67 2.39 13.35 5.76
C ARG A 67 3.21 14.01 4.65
N ALA A 68 3.60 13.25 3.63
CA ALA A 68 4.42 13.76 2.52
C ALA A 68 3.65 14.76 1.63
N VAL A 69 2.40 14.45 1.28
CA VAL A 69 1.57 15.35 0.45
C VAL A 69 1.02 16.55 1.22
N GLY A 70 1.02 16.48 2.56
CA GLY A 70 0.59 17.55 3.44
C GLY A 70 -0.88 17.94 3.26
N ARG A 71 -1.25 19.11 3.81
CA ARG A 71 -2.65 19.57 3.91
C ARG A 71 -3.33 19.90 2.57
N SER A 72 -2.54 20.14 1.52
CA SER A 72 -3.04 20.44 0.18
C SER A 72 -3.23 19.20 -0.68
N GLY A 73 -2.71 18.04 -0.25
CA GLY A 73 -2.87 16.77 -0.95
C GLY A 73 -4.03 15.95 -0.40
N ALA A 74 -4.19 14.75 -0.96
CA ALA A 74 -5.18 13.79 -0.51
C ALA A 74 -4.68 12.36 -0.69
N VAL A 75 -5.07 11.44 0.19
CA VAL A 75 -4.74 10.02 0.11
C VAL A 75 -6.02 9.20 0.24
N ILE A 76 -6.20 8.23 -0.66
CA ILE A 76 -7.24 7.21 -0.54
C ILE A 76 -6.54 5.87 -0.35
N GLY A 77 -6.64 5.30 0.84
CA GLY A 77 -6.28 3.91 1.08
C GLY A 77 -7.43 2.98 0.72
N VAL A 78 -7.15 1.93 -0.05
CA VAL A 78 -8.12 0.88 -0.42
C VAL A 78 -7.69 -0.44 0.19
N ASP A 79 -8.58 -1.12 0.89
CA ASP A 79 -8.36 -2.46 1.42
C ASP A 79 -9.67 -3.26 1.39
N MET A 80 -9.57 -4.58 1.20
CA MET A 80 -10.76 -5.44 1.11
C MET A 80 -11.32 -5.83 2.48
N THR A 81 -10.53 -5.68 3.55
CA THR A 81 -10.89 -6.22 4.87
C THR A 81 -11.42 -5.12 5.80
N PRO A 82 -12.66 -5.23 6.32
CA PRO A 82 -13.21 -4.27 7.28
C PRO A 82 -12.36 -4.10 8.54
N ALA A 83 -11.66 -5.15 8.95
CA ALA A 83 -10.75 -5.14 10.10
C ALA A 83 -9.55 -4.22 9.88
N MET A 84 -8.89 -4.29 8.72
CA MET A 84 -7.76 -3.41 8.40
C MET A 84 -8.23 -1.97 8.22
N LEU A 85 -9.35 -1.73 7.53
CA LEU A 85 -9.93 -0.39 7.39
C LEU A 85 -10.25 0.25 8.74
N THR A 86 -10.80 -0.53 9.68
CA THR A 86 -11.05 -0.06 11.06
C THR A 86 -9.75 0.35 11.75
N ARG A 87 -8.71 -0.47 11.62
CA ARG A 87 -7.37 -0.20 12.17
C ARG A 87 -6.76 1.07 11.55
N ALA A 88 -6.82 1.20 10.22
CA ALA A 88 -6.26 2.30 9.47
C ALA A 88 -6.95 3.64 9.78
N ARG A 89 -8.29 3.66 9.85
CA ARG A 89 -9.05 4.85 10.26
C ARG A 89 -8.70 5.31 11.66
N ARG A 90 -8.53 4.37 12.60
CA ARG A 90 -8.11 4.67 13.98
C ARG A 90 -6.69 5.25 14.01
N ALA A 91 -5.77 4.69 13.23
CA ALA A 91 -4.42 5.22 13.10
C ALA A 91 -4.42 6.64 12.53
N ALA A 92 -5.15 6.89 11.44
CA ALA A 92 -5.25 8.24 10.86
C ALA A 92 -5.81 9.27 11.84
N ALA A 93 -6.85 8.92 12.61
CA ALA A 93 -7.40 9.78 13.64
C ALA A 93 -6.35 10.14 14.71
N ARG A 94 -5.57 9.16 15.19
CA ARG A 94 -4.49 9.41 16.17
C ARG A 94 -3.34 10.22 15.59
N ALA A 95 -3.02 10.01 14.31
CA ALA A 95 -1.98 10.74 13.60
C ALA A 95 -2.41 12.17 13.23
N GLY A 96 -3.68 12.55 13.43
CA GLY A 96 -4.22 13.84 13.01
C GLY A 96 -4.20 14.04 11.48
N CYS A 97 -4.15 12.96 10.71
CA CYS A 97 -4.07 13.00 9.26
C CYS A 97 -5.47 13.14 8.67
N ALA A 98 -5.92 14.38 8.47
CA ALA A 98 -7.23 14.68 7.88
C ALA A 98 -7.28 14.53 6.35
N THR A 99 -6.12 14.39 5.70
CA THR A 99 -6.00 14.27 4.24
C THR A 99 -6.08 12.84 3.73
N VAL A 100 -6.23 11.85 4.64
CA VAL A 100 -6.39 10.44 4.27
C VAL A 100 -7.78 9.94 4.59
N GLU A 101 -8.36 9.19 3.67
CA GLU A 101 -9.55 8.39 3.90
C GLU A 101 -9.33 6.94 3.45
N PHE A 102 -10.12 6.03 3.99
CA PHE A 102 -10.02 4.60 3.71
C PHE A 102 -11.34 4.06 3.18
N ARG A 103 -11.28 3.41 2.01
CA ARG A 103 -12.42 2.86 1.28
C ARG A 103 -12.31 1.34 1.20
N GLU A 104 -13.45 0.67 1.36
CA GLU A 104 -13.52 -0.78 1.15
C GLU A 104 -13.57 -1.07 -0.35
N GLY A 105 -12.73 -1.99 -0.82
CA GLY A 105 -12.65 -2.37 -2.22
C GLY A 105 -11.53 -3.37 -2.49
N VAL A 106 -11.50 -3.87 -3.73
CA VAL A 106 -10.48 -4.81 -4.21
C VAL A 106 -9.62 -4.16 -5.28
N ALA A 107 -8.40 -4.65 -5.50
CA ALA A 107 -7.45 -4.06 -6.43
C ALA A 107 -7.94 -4.13 -7.90
N GLU A 108 -8.75 -5.14 -8.22
CA GLU A 108 -9.38 -5.38 -9.52
C GLU A 108 -10.57 -4.44 -9.81
N ALA A 109 -11.07 -3.71 -8.81
CA ALA A 109 -12.20 -2.80 -8.93
C ALA A 109 -12.13 -1.68 -7.87
N LEU A 110 -11.26 -0.70 -8.10
CA LEU A 110 -10.98 0.36 -7.16
C LEU A 110 -12.18 1.30 -7.01
N PRO A 111 -12.64 1.60 -5.77
CA PRO A 111 -13.72 2.54 -5.49
C PRO A 111 -13.23 3.99 -5.60
N VAL A 112 -12.56 4.33 -6.70
CA VAL A 112 -11.93 5.63 -6.98
C VAL A 112 -12.28 6.06 -8.40
N THR A 113 -12.66 7.32 -8.57
CA THR A 113 -12.99 7.89 -9.88
C THR A 113 -11.76 7.86 -10.81
N GLY A 114 -11.99 7.61 -12.10
CA GLY A 114 -10.91 7.59 -13.09
C GLY A 114 -10.21 8.95 -13.19
N GLY A 115 -8.89 8.95 -13.42
CA GLY A 115 -8.10 10.17 -13.55
C GLY A 115 -7.94 11.00 -12.27
N TRP A 116 -8.26 10.44 -11.10
CA TRP A 116 -8.18 11.15 -9.83
C TRP A 116 -6.75 11.19 -9.25
N ALA A 117 -5.96 10.14 -9.43
CA ALA A 117 -4.66 9.99 -8.76
C ALA A 117 -3.52 10.66 -9.54
N ASP A 118 -2.69 11.42 -8.85
CA ASP A 118 -1.34 11.80 -9.31
C ASP A 118 -0.39 10.60 -9.21
N VAL A 119 -0.52 9.83 -8.13
CA VAL A 119 0.30 8.66 -7.84
C VAL A 119 -0.56 7.50 -7.36
N VAL A 120 -0.30 6.30 -7.87
CA VAL A 120 -0.78 5.04 -7.28
C VAL A 120 0.39 4.36 -6.62
N ILE A 121 0.22 3.92 -5.37
CA ILE A 121 1.16 3.09 -4.65
C ILE A 121 0.56 1.72 -4.32
N SER A 122 1.40 0.69 -4.25
CA SER A 122 1.01 -0.64 -3.78
C SER A 122 2.22 -1.41 -3.26
N ASN A 123 2.07 -2.22 -2.22
CA ASN A 123 3.20 -2.87 -1.54
C ASN A 123 2.84 -4.30 -1.11
N GLY A 124 3.24 -5.28 -1.92
CA GLY A 124 3.03 -6.72 -1.64
C GLY A 124 1.62 -7.24 -1.90
N VAL A 125 0.89 -6.62 -2.83
CA VAL A 125 -0.56 -6.88 -3.03
C VAL A 125 -0.83 -7.57 -4.36
N VAL A 126 -0.11 -7.20 -5.44
CA VAL A 126 -0.42 -7.64 -6.81
C VAL A 126 -0.28 -9.15 -6.96
N ASN A 127 0.68 -9.77 -6.26
CA ASN A 127 0.84 -11.22 -6.27
C ASN A 127 -0.36 -12.00 -5.74
N LEU A 128 -1.08 -11.43 -4.77
CA LEU A 128 -2.24 -12.04 -4.12
C LEU A 128 -3.52 -11.88 -4.96
N CYS A 129 -3.49 -11.03 -5.98
CA CYS A 129 -4.62 -10.81 -6.88
C CYS A 129 -4.73 -11.92 -7.92
N ALA A 130 -5.96 -12.39 -8.13
CA ALA A 130 -6.28 -13.44 -9.09
C ALA A 130 -6.16 -12.93 -10.53
N ASP A 131 -6.61 -11.70 -10.78
CA ASP A 131 -6.57 -11.07 -12.11
C ASP A 131 -5.63 -9.86 -12.09
N LYS A 132 -4.35 -10.12 -12.35
CA LYS A 132 -3.31 -9.08 -12.38
C LYS A 132 -3.53 -8.08 -13.52
N GLU A 133 -4.11 -8.51 -14.64
CA GLU A 133 -4.43 -7.61 -15.76
C GLU A 133 -5.49 -6.59 -15.35
N ALA A 134 -6.56 -7.04 -14.67
CA ALA A 134 -7.57 -6.15 -14.11
C ALA A 134 -6.99 -5.17 -13.08
N VAL A 135 -6.08 -5.62 -12.21
CA VAL A 135 -5.37 -4.75 -11.25
C VAL A 135 -4.62 -3.63 -11.96
N PHE A 136 -3.78 -3.97 -12.95
CA PHE A 136 -3.02 -2.96 -13.68
C PHE A 136 -3.92 -2.06 -14.53
N ALA A 137 -5.02 -2.58 -15.08
CA ALA A 137 -6.03 -1.77 -15.77
C ALA A 137 -6.67 -0.74 -14.83
N GLU A 138 -6.99 -1.12 -13.60
CA GLU A 138 -7.51 -0.21 -12.58
C GLU A 138 -6.48 0.84 -12.15
N PHE A 139 -5.20 0.45 -12.00
CA PHE A 139 -4.13 1.41 -11.71
C PHE A 139 -4.06 2.48 -12.80
N VAL A 140 -4.08 2.08 -14.07
CA VAL A 140 -4.08 3.00 -15.21
C VAL A 140 -5.34 3.86 -15.22
N ARG A 141 -6.51 3.27 -14.94
CA ARG A 141 -7.80 4.00 -14.94
C ARG A 141 -7.82 5.12 -13.91
N VAL A 142 -7.37 4.87 -12.68
CA VAL A 142 -7.43 5.86 -11.59
C VAL A 142 -6.35 6.92 -11.71
N LEU A 143 -5.23 6.62 -12.38
CA LEU A 143 -4.19 7.61 -12.68
C LEU A 143 -4.70 8.66 -13.67
N ARG A 144 -4.40 9.93 -13.39
CA ARG A 144 -4.55 10.99 -14.40
C ARG A 144 -3.52 10.81 -15.53
N PRO A 145 -3.74 11.42 -16.71
CA PRO A 145 -2.69 11.49 -17.72
C PRO A 145 -1.38 12.06 -17.15
N GLY A 146 -0.29 11.31 -17.31
CA GLY A 146 1.03 11.65 -16.76
C GLY A 146 1.23 11.32 -15.28
N GLY A 147 0.27 10.64 -14.63
CA GLY A 147 0.42 10.12 -13.28
C GLY A 147 1.43 8.96 -13.20
N VAL A 148 1.85 8.61 -11.99
CA VAL A 148 2.94 7.64 -11.74
C VAL A 148 2.44 6.45 -10.91
N LEU A 149 2.75 5.25 -11.35
CA LEU A 149 2.62 4.03 -10.54
C LEU A 149 3.95 3.74 -9.82
N GLN A 150 3.91 3.56 -8.50
CA GLN A 150 5.05 3.15 -7.68
C GLN A 150 4.66 1.92 -6.86
N PHE A 151 5.10 0.73 -7.24
CA PHE A 151 4.75 -0.48 -6.51
C PHE A 151 5.98 -1.34 -6.21
N ALA A 152 5.88 -2.11 -5.13
CA ALA A 152 6.83 -3.15 -4.79
C ALA A 152 6.07 -4.47 -4.65
N ASP A 153 6.60 -5.52 -5.29
CA ASP A 153 6.10 -6.88 -5.12
C ASP A 153 7.25 -7.88 -5.22
N ILE A 154 7.01 -9.11 -4.77
CA ILE A 154 7.96 -10.22 -4.90
C ILE A 154 7.90 -10.71 -6.36
N ALA A 155 9.04 -10.90 -7.00
CA ALA A 155 9.09 -11.49 -8.33
C ALA A 155 9.97 -12.74 -8.29
N ASN A 156 9.54 -13.80 -8.99
CA ASN A 156 10.35 -14.98 -9.18
C ASN A 156 11.22 -14.80 -10.43
N GLY A 157 12.53 -15.09 -10.31
CA GLY A 157 13.47 -15.04 -11.44
C GLY A 157 13.33 -16.20 -12.43
N VAL A 158 12.48 -17.17 -12.11
CA VAL A 158 12.10 -18.32 -12.92
C VAL A 158 10.59 -18.48 -12.86
N GLU A 159 10.00 -19.01 -13.93
CA GLU A 159 8.57 -19.27 -13.99
C GLU A 159 8.16 -20.25 -12.87
N VAL A 160 7.10 -19.90 -12.13
CA VAL A 160 6.60 -20.73 -11.04
C VAL A 160 5.88 -21.93 -11.65
N PRO A 161 6.24 -23.18 -11.29
CA PRO A 161 5.50 -24.35 -11.76
C PRO A 161 4.02 -24.24 -11.41
N GLU A 162 3.12 -24.62 -12.33
CA GLU A 162 1.65 -24.50 -12.16
C GLU A 162 1.15 -25.13 -10.84
N GLU A 163 1.82 -26.18 -10.38
CA GLU A 163 1.51 -26.90 -9.14
C GLU A 163 1.68 -26.01 -7.90
N ALA A 164 2.73 -25.17 -7.86
CA ALA A 164 2.98 -24.22 -6.78
C ALA A 164 2.11 -22.96 -6.87
N ALA A 165 1.65 -22.58 -8.07
CA ALA A 165 0.70 -21.49 -8.26
C ALA A 165 -0.71 -21.81 -7.72
N ARG A 166 -1.04 -23.10 -7.54
CA ARG A 166 -2.34 -23.57 -7.04
C ARG A 166 -2.38 -23.82 -5.53
N ASP A 167 -1.24 -23.75 -4.85
CA ASP A 167 -1.15 -23.96 -3.42
C ASP A 167 -1.23 -22.61 -2.67
N ILE A 168 -2.41 -22.31 -2.12
CA ILE A 168 -2.70 -21.05 -1.42
C ILE A 168 -1.76 -20.81 -0.23
N ASP A 169 -1.32 -21.87 0.46
CA ASP A 169 -0.48 -21.78 1.65
C ASP A 169 0.93 -21.24 1.34
N LEU A 170 1.36 -21.30 0.07
CA LEU A 170 2.64 -20.71 -0.37
C LEU A 170 2.58 -19.18 -0.54
N TRP A 171 1.39 -18.59 -0.55
CA TRP A 171 1.17 -17.15 -0.82
C TRP A 171 0.48 -16.43 0.34
N THR A 172 -0.17 -17.17 1.25
CA THR A 172 -0.75 -16.65 2.48
C THR A 172 0.03 -17.23 3.68
N GLY A 173 0.93 -16.43 4.25
CA GLY A 173 1.68 -16.80 5.46
C GLY A 173 0.83 -16.83 6.73
#